data_AF-A0A0F9MJY8-F1
#
_entry.id   AF-A0A0F9MJY8-F1
#
_cell.length_a   1.000
_cell.length_b   1.000
_cell.length_c   1.000
_cell.angle_alpha   90.00
_cell.angle_beta   90.00
_cell.angle_gamma   90.00
#
_symmetry.space_group_name_H-M   'P 1'
#
loop_
_entity.id
_entity.type
_entity.pdbx_description
1 polymer ?
#
loop_
_entity_poly.entity_id
_entity_poly.type
_entity_poly.pdbx_seq_one_letter_code
_entity_poly.pdbx_strand_id
1 'polypeptide(L)'
;MDNFNPLFNETFIFRPFDGAEGRGIVATTNRSAHAGQGLLRYAGGQWIPDDGEYDLAFAHGVFAYGVLLPDYSNIIWSWRNMVLVRSWLPERLHKYAKAHHFYNINNTPFSQDYHWDNSHHPNKVAMKSAMDKVCSLCGCANGRGAYLTSEQDVFVQWLAEKRIMIKSTMQPVLIPENPTCYLCLDNGKGHLIEALQNYKEQLESDIEYAEEAKSKAELAMYDSEDIIDTAKGRLPEVIEELQELGNRVSPSLNK
;
A
#
# COMPACT_ATOMS: atom_id res chain seq x y z
N MET A 1 -38.79 4.40 0.77
CA MET A 1 -38.03 5.42 1.51
C MET A 1 -36.95 5.89 0.59
N ASP A 2 -36.91 7.19 0.31
CA ASP A 2 -35.87 7.83 -0.48
C ASP A 2 -34.54 7.68 0.25
N ASN A 3 -33.82 6.60 -0.05
CA ASN A 3 -32.49 6.32 0.50
C ASN A 3 -31.46 7.19 -0.24
N PHE A 4 -31.62 8.50 -0.09
CA PHE A 4 -30.57 9.47 -0.34
C PHE A 4 -29.50 9.24 0.71
N ASN A 5 -28.40 8.59 0.32
CA ASN A 5 -27.27 8.42 1.22
C ASN A 5 -26.42 9.70 1.19
N PRO A 6 -26.33 10.46 2.28
CA PRO A 6 -25.59 11.72 2.31
C PRO A 6 -24.11 11.55 1.95
N LEU A 7 -23.48 10.40 2.18
CA LEU A 7 -22.01 10.28 2.16
C LEU A 7 -21.32 10.49 0.78
N PHE A 8 -22.05 10.43 -0.34
CA PHE A 8 -21.42 10.48 -1.69
C PHE A 8 -21.13 11.89 -2.21
N ASN A 9 -21.79 12.91 -1.65
CA ASN A 9 -21.55 14.32 -1.98
C ASN A 9 -21.03 15.11 -0.77
N GLU A 10 -20.77 14.41 0.34
CA GLU A 10 -20.39 15.06 1.58
C GLU A 10 -18.89 15.21 1.68
N THR A 11 -18.51 16.39 2.13
CA THR A 11 -17.13 16.69 2.44
C THR A 11 -16.88 16.33 3.89
N PHE A 12 -15.88 15.51 4.17
CA PHE A 12 -15.51 15.17 5.55
C PHE A 12 -14.37 16.06 6.02
N ILE A 13 -14.49 16.57 7.23
CA ILE A 13 -13.44 17.30 7.93
C ILE A 13 -13.06 16.55 9.21
N PHE A 14 -11.81 16.72 9.64
CA PHE A 14 -11.30 16.08 10.84
C PHE A 14 -10.35 16.99 11.60
N ARG A 15 -10.09 16.63 12.87
CA ARG A 15 -9.05 17.27 13.69
C ARG A 15 -8.05 16.20 14.18
N PRO A 16 -6.74 16.40 14.00
CA PRO A 16 -5.70 15.53 14.55
C PRO A 16 -5.79 15.41 16.09
N PHE A 17 -5.22 14.33 16.65
CA PHE A 17 -5.26 14.03 18.08
C PHE A 17 -4.17 14.78 18.85
N ASP A 18 -4.54 15.42 19.98
CA ASP A 18 -3.66 16.27 20.82
C ASP A 18 -3.09 15.56 22.07
N GLY A 19 -3.30 14.26 22.25
CA GLY A 19 -3.01 13.59 23.53
C GLY A 19 -1.52 13.43 23.84
N ALA A 20 -1.09 14.04 24.94
CA ALA A 20 0.28 14.06 25.46
C ALA A 20 0.77 12.74 26.12
N GLU A 21 0.03 11.64 26.02
CA GLU A 21 0.42 10.35 26.62
C GLU A 21 0.38 9.22 25.61
N GLY A 22 1.40 9.17 24.75
CA GLY A 22 2.03 7.91 24.33
C GLY A 22 1.22 6.88 23.53
N ARG A 23 0.01 7.17 23.01
CA ARG A 23 -0.69 6.25 22.08
C ARG A 23 -1.40 7.02 20.95
N GLY A 24 -0.64 7.22 19.88
CA GLY A 24 -1.01 7.80 18.57
C GLY A 24 -0.17 9.03 18.21
N ILE A 25 0.54 9.18 17.08
CA ILE A 25 0.97 8.27 16.01
C ILE A 25 2.44 7.90 16.27
N VAL A 26 2.78 6.61 16.30
CA VAL A 26 4.17 6.15 16.43
C VAL A 26 4.83 6.19 15.05
N ALA A 27 5.59 7.24 14.77
CA ALA A 27 6.79 7.12 13.96
C ALA A 27 7.96 7.08 14.95
N THR A 28 8.39 5.89 15.37
CA THR A 28 9.70 5.77 16.03
C THR A 28 10.78 5.84 14.95
N THR A 29 11.87 6.57 15.14
CA THR A 29 12.47 7.01 16.40
C THR A 29 12.52 8.54 16.57
N ASN A 30 11.93 9.00 17.67
CA ASN A 30 11.98 10.35 18.25
C ASN A 30 11.28 11.50 17.50
N ARG A 31 9.96 11.64 17.70
CA ARG A 31 9.36 12.71 18.54
C ARG A 31 7.84 12.79 18.32
N SER A 32 7.11 12.87 19.42
CA SER A 32 5.68 13.18 19.49
C SER A 32 5.39 14.51 18.79
N ALA A 33 4.46 14.54 17.83
CA ALA A 33 3.94 15.79 17.29
C ALA A 33 2.95 16.38 18.31
N HIS A 34 3.38 17.41 19.03
CA HIS A 34 2.49 18.23 19.84
C HIS A 34 1.90 19.33 18.94
N ALA A 35 0.64 19.71 19.18
CA ALA A 35 0.06 20.92 18.59
C ALA A 35 1.02 22.12 18.78
N GLY A 36 1.25 22.87 17.70
CA GLY A 36 1.91 24.18 17.75
C GLY A 36 3.32 24.28 17.14
N GLN A 37 4.00 23.21 16.75
CA GLN A 37 5.26 23.33 16.00
C GLN A 37 5.23 22.56 14.68
N GLY A 38 5.05 23.31 13.58
CA GLY A 38 5.22 22.79 12.21
C GLY A 38 4.08 21.93 11.68
N LEU A 39 2.93 21.83 12.37
CA LEU A 39 1.69 21.29 11.79
C LEU A 39 1.00 22.38 10.96
N LEU A 40 0.69 22.05 9.72
CA LEU A 40 -0.04 22.91 8.79
C LEU A 40 -1.42 22.32 8.52
N ARG A 41 -2.42 23.19 8.38
CA ARG A 41 -3.82 22.89 8.07
C ARG A 41 -4.20 23.44 6.69
N TYR A 42 -4.98 22.69 5.92
CA TYR A 42 -5.40 23.06 4.56
C TYR A 42 -6.71 23.87 4.54
N ALA A 43 -6.64 25.15 4.93
CA ALA A 43 -7.80 26.01 5.04
C ALA A 43 -8.10 26.75 3.74
N GLY A 44 -9.26 26.45 3.12
CA GLY A 44 -9.77 27.24 1.99
C GLY A 44 -8.83 27.30 0.77
N GLY A 45 -8.06 26.25 0.52
CA GLY A 45 -7.09 26.20 -0.57
C GLY A 45 -5.67 26.62 -0.18
N GLN A 46 -5.43 27.02 1.07
CA GLN A 46 -4.14 27.49 1.55
C GLN A 46 -3.61 26.62 2.69
N TRP A 47 -2.29 26.51 2.79
CA TRP A 47 -1.62 25.87 3.93
C TRP A 47 -1.27 26.93 4.97
N ILE A 48 -1.95 26.88 6.12
CA ILE A 48 -1.74 27.80 7.24
C ILE A 48 -1.22 27.03 8.47
N PRO A 49 -0.56 27.67 9.44
CA PRO A 49 -0.28 27.05 10.72
C PRO A 49 -1.57 26.52 11.36
N ASP A 50 -1.51 25.33 11.94
CA ASP A 50 -2.66 24.76 12.64
C ASP A 50 -3.10 25.66 13.81
N ASP A 51 -4.39 25.94 13.86
CA ASP A 51 -5.09 26.76 14.86
C ASP A 51 -6.08 25.94 15.70
N GLY A 52 -6.11 24.61 15.52
CA GLY A 52 -6.96 23.68 16.26
C GLY A 52 -8.35 23.46 15.65
N GLU A 53 -8.63 24.02 14.47
CA GLU A 53 -9.89 23.82 13.76
C GLU A 53 -9.90 22.53 12.92
N TYR A 54 -11.10 22.04 12.60
CA TYR A 54 -11.29 20.87 11.74
C TYR A 54 -11.04 21.23 10.26
N ASP A 55 -10.41 20.33 9.49
CA ASP A 55 -10.21 20.57 8.07
C ASP A 55 -10.07 19.29 7.23
N LEU A 56 -9.90 19.46 5.91
CA LEU A 56 -9.81 18.42 4.89
C LEU A 56 -8.48 17.67 4.89
N ALA A 57 -7.40 18.34 5.30
CA ALA A 57 -6.05 17.79 5.27
C ALA A 57 -5.11 18.57 6.19
N PHE A 58 -4.09 17.87 6.68
CA PHE A 58 -3.03 18.42 7.51
C PHE A 58 -1.68 17.92 7.01
N ALA A 59 -0.60 18.65 7.29
CA ALA A 59 0.76 18.26 6.93
C ALA A 59 1.72 18.55 8.08
N HIS A 60 2.62 17.61 8.38
CA HIS A 60 3.63 17.77 9.42
C HIS A 60 4.92 17.00 9.08
N GLY A 61 6.02 17.72 8.91
CA GLY A 61 7.29 17.11 8.49
C GLY A 61 7.11 16.32 7.19
N VAL A 62 7.44 15.03 7.23
CA VAL A 62 7.29 14.09 6.10
C VAL A 62 5.91 13.43 6.01
N PHE A 63 4.95 13.85 6.85
CA PHE A 63 3.62 13.24 6.92
C PHE A 63 2.54 14.16 6.37
N ALA A 64 1.63 13.56 5.61
CA ALA A 64 0.40 14.17 5.14
C ALA A 64 -0.80 13.37 5.69
N TYR A 65 -1.82 14.08 6.14
CA TYR A 65 -3.04 13.52 6.73
C TYR A 65 -4.24 13.94 5.90
N GLY A 66 -5.20 13.03 5.71
CA GLY A 66 -6.43 13.28 4.97
C GLY A 66 -7.46 12.17 5.24
N VAL A 67 -8.74 12.46 4.94
CA VAL A 67 -9.79 11.43 4.95
C VAL A 67 -9.78 10.71 3.61
N LEU A 68 -9.50 9.41 3.64
CA LEU A 68 -9.63 8.55 2.47
C LEU A 68 -11.11 8.27 2.22
N LEU A 69 -11.56 8.52 0.99
CA LEU A 69 -12.89 8.14 0.56
C LEU A 69 -12.89 6.73 -0.03
N PRO A 70 -14.00 5.98 0.11
CA PRO A 70 -14.20 4.73 -0.60
C PRO A 70 -13.94 4.89 -2.09
N ASP A 71 -13.27 3.91 -2.69
CA ASP A 71 -12.90 3.98 -4.10
C ASP A 71 -14.12 3.79 -5.04
N TYR A 72 -15.25 3.31 -4.49
CA TYR A 72 -16.47 3.02 -5.24
C TYR A 72 -17.69 3.72 -4.64
N SER A 73 -18.55 4.23 -5.51
CA SER A 73 -19.68 5.11 -5.21
C SER A 73 -20.92 4.40 -4.67
N ASN A 74 -20.85 3.08 -4.47
CA ASN A 74 -21.86 2.32 -3.72
C ASN A 74 -21.33 1.81 -2.37
N ILE A 75 -20.05 2.03 -2.04
CA ILE A 75 -19.48 1.69 -0.74
C ILE A 75 -19.68 2.86 0.20
N ILE A 76 -20.32 2.58 1.33
CA ILE A 76 -20.62 3.53 2.39
C ILE A 76 -19.50 3.53 3.43
N TRP A 77 -19.09 2.33 3.85
CA TRP A 77 -18.07 2.12 4.87
C TRP A 77 -17.17 0.96 4.50
N SER A 78 -15.90 1.05 4.89
CA SER A 78 -15.01 -0.09 4.98
C SER A 78 -14.52 -0.26 6.41
N TRP A 79 -14.44 -1.49 6.90
CA TRP A 79 -13.84 -1.79 8.20
C TRP A 79 -13.00 -3.06 8.12
N ARG A 80 -12.20 -3.34 9.14
CA ARG A 80 -11.38 -4.56 9.20
C ARG A 80 -11.80 -5.45 10.33
N ASN A 81 -11.92 -6.74 10.06
CA ASN A 81 -12.10 -7.75 11.09
C ASN A 81 -11.50 -9.08 10.61
N MET A 82 -10.23 -9.30 10.95
CA MET A 82 -9.49 -10.50 10.55
C MET A 82 -10.04 -11.78 11.17
N VAL A 83 -10.56 -11.70 12.40
CA VAL A 83 -11.13 -12.86 13.10
C VAL A 83 -12.35 -13.37 12.34
N LEU A 84 -13.27 -12.46 12.00
CA LEU A 84 -14.45 -12.76 11.21
C LEU A 84 -14.11 -13.24 9.80
N VAL A 85 -13.10 -12.66 9.13
CA VAL A 85 -12.69 -13.17 7.81
C VAL A 85 -12.17 -14.60 7.92
N ARG A 86 -11.26 -14.87 8.85
CA ARG A 86 -10.65 -16.19 9.01
C ARG A 86 -11.65 -17.27 9.41
N SER A 87 -12.73 -16.93 10.13
CA SER A 87 -13.77 -17.92 10.49
C SER A 87 -14.50 -18.49 9.27
N TRP A 88 -14.47 -17.81 8.13
CA TRP A 88 -15.07 -18.30 6.88
C TRP A 88 -14.10 -19.06 5.97
N LEU A 89 -12.81 -19.08 6.29
CA LEU A 89 -11.77 -19.56 5.39
C LEU A 89 -11.11 -20.85 5.90
N PRO A 90 -10.76 -21.80 5.01
CA PRO A 90 -9.82 -22.86 5.33
C PRO A 90 -8.47 -22.28 5.79
N GLU A 91 -7.83 -22.92 6.77
CA GLU A 91 -6.58 -22.44 7.39
C GLU A 91 -5.48 -22.13 6.37
N ARG A 92 -5.32 -22.96 5.33
CA ARG A 92 -4.34 -22.75 4.25
C ARG A 92 -4.48 -21.41 3.51
N LEU A 93 -5.66 -20.79 3.55
CA LEU A 93 -5.95 -19.52 2.89
C LEU A 93 -5.88 -18.32 3.85
N HIS A 94 -5.65 -18.52 5.15
CA HIS A 94 -5.64 -17.43 6.14
C HIS A 94 -4.57 -16.36 5.87
N LYS A 95 -3.47 -16.73 5.21
CA LYS A 95 -2.40 -15.79 4.79
C LYS A 95 -2.79 -14.91 3.60
N TYR A 96 -3.80 -15.31 2.83
CA TYR A 96 -4.31 -14.55 1.67
C TYR A 96 -5.61 -13.81 2.00
N ALA A 97 -6.08 -13.95 3.25
CA ALA A 97 -7.30 -13.32 3.74
C ALA A 97 -7.13 -11.82 3.85
N LYS A 98 -8.04 -11.07 3.23
CA LYS A 98 -8.13 -9.63 3.40
C LYS A 98 -9.05 -9.32 4.56
N ALA A 99 -8.58 -8.50 5.49
CA ALA A 99 -9.40 -8.15 6.66
C ALA A 99 -10.63 -7.29 6.30
N HIS A 100 -10.66 -6.72 5.09
CA HIS A 100 -11.52 -5.60 4.75
C HIS A 100 -12.93 -6.07 4.44
N HIS A 101 -13.88 -5.39 5.06
CA HIS A 101 -15.31 -5.57 4.92
C HIS A 101 -15.87 -4.27 4.39
N PHE A 102 -16.93 -4.35 3.59
CA PHE A 102 -17.50 -3.18 2.94
C PHE A 102 -19.02 -3.20 3.08
N TYR A 103 -19.57 -2.08 3.53
CA TYR A 103 -21.00 -1.85 3.62
C TYR A 103 -21.46 -1.10 2.39
N ASN A 104 -22.45 -1.64 1.67
CA ASN A 104 -22.96 -1.05 0.45
C ASN A 104 -24.29 -0.33 0.66
N ILE A 105 -24.58 0.65 -0.19
CA ILE A 105 -25.89 1.32 -0.21
C ILE A 105 -26.98 0.31 -0.52
N ASN A 106 -28.01 0.26 0.34
CA ASN A 106 -29.23 -0.51 0.12
C ASN A 106 -29.00 -2.00 -0.21
N ASN A 107 -27.89 -2.58 0.28
CA ASN A 107 -27.43 -3.94 -0.11
C ASN A 107 -27.32 -4.14 -1.63
N THR A 108 -27.06 -3.06 -2.38
CA THR A 108 -26.90 -3.11 -3.83
C THR A 108 -25.61 -3.85 -4.16
N PRO A 109 -25.65 -4.90 -5.01
CA PRO A 109 -24.45 -5.55 -5.49
C PRO A 109 -23.52 -4.56 -6.20
N PHE A 110 -22.25 -4.91 -6.21
CA PHE A 110 -21.25 -4.16 -6.94
C PHE A 110 -21.51 -4.25 -8.45
N SER A 111 -21.53 -3.10 -9.16
CA SER A 111 -21.46 -3.07 -10.62
C SER A 111 -20.04 -2.67 -11.01
N GLN A 112 -19.38 -3.49 -11.84
CA GLN A 112 -18.05 -3.17 -12.39
C GLN A 112 -18.10 -1.96 -13.33
N ASP A 113 -19.28 -1.60 -13.82
CA ASP A 113 -19.47 -0.46 -14.72
C ASP A 113 -19.59 0.88 -13.97
N TYR A 114 -19.72 0.83 -12.63
CA TYR A 114 -19.91 2.02 -11.80
C TYR A 114 -18.61 2.47 -11.15
N HIS A 115 -17.74 3.08 -11.97
CA HIS A 115 -16.61 3.87 -11.52
C HIS A 115 -16.98 5.34 -11.55
N TRP A 116 -17.15 5.96 -10.37
CA TRP A 116 -17.09 7.42 -10.31
C TRP A 116 -15.64 7.86 -10.32
N ASP A 117 -15.36 8.96 -11.02
CA ASP A 117 -14.04 9.56 -11.05
C ASP A 117 -13.73 10.24 -9.72
N ASN A 118 -13.32 9.44 -8.74
CA ASN A 118 -13.03 9.88 -7.38
C ASN A 118 -11.86 10.88 -7.31
N SER A 119 -11.07 11.01 -8.37
CA SER A 119 -9.86 11.83 -8.40
C SER A 119 -10.17 13.32 -8.24
N HIS A 120 -11.39 13.74 -8.59
CA HIS A 120 -11.84 15.12 -8.52
C HIS A 120 -12.55 15.48 -7.20
N HIS A 121 -12.73 14.53 -6.27
CA HIS A 121 -13.41 14.82 -5.01
C HIS A 121 -12.58 15.77 -4.13
N PRO A 122 -13.17 16.80 -3.47
CA PRO A 122 -12.46 17.74 -2.61
C PRO A 122 -11.49 17.11 -1.59
N ASN A 123 -11.90 16.07 -0.86
CA ASN A 123 -11.02 15.31 0.03
C ASN A 123 -9.81 14.66 -0.68
N LYS A 124 -9.98 14.08 -1.87
CA LYS A 124 -8.87 13.46 -2.64
C LYS A 124 -7.93 14.53 -3.19
N VAL A 125 -8.47 15.65 -3.67
CA VAL A 125 -7.69 16.83 -4.10
C VAL A 125 -6.89 17.42 -2.94
N ALA A 126 -7.51 17.62 -1.78
CA ALA A 126 -6.85 18.11 -0.57
C ALA A 126 -5.75 17.16 -0.08
N MET A 127 -6.01 15.85 -0.09
CA MET A 127 -5.03 14.83 0.27
C MET A 127 -3.83 14.83 -0.68
N LYS A 128 -4.05 14.94 -1.99
CA LYS A 128 -2.97 15.06 -2.97
C LYS A 128 -2.17 16.35 -2.74
N SER A 129 -2.85 17.48 -2.52
CA SER A 129 -2.21 18.76 -2.18
C SER A 129 -1.31 18.64 -0.95
N ALA A 130 -1.72 17.86 0.06
CA ALA A 130 -0.92 17.60 1.25
C ALA A 130 0.36 16.82 0.93
N MET A 131 0.25 15.77 0.11
CA MET A 131 1.40 15.00 -0.36
C MET A 131 2.37 15.88 -1.15
N ASP A 132 1.86 16.66 -2.10
CA ASP A 132 2.66 17.58 -2.91
C ASP A 132 3.37 18.62 -2.02
N LYS A 133 2.66 19.14 -1.00
CA LYS A 133 3.23 20.09 -0.03
C LYS A 133 4.37 19.47 0.77
N VAL A 134 4.20 18.25 1.28
CA VAL A 134 5.26 17.52 2.00
C VAL A 134 6.45 17.23 1.10
N CYS A 135 6.22 16.78 -0.13
CA CYS A 135 7.28 16.56 -1.10
C CYS A 135 8.08 17.84 -1.37
N SER A 136 7.39 18.98 -1.51
CA SER A 136 8.03 20.29 -1.67
C SER A 136 8.85 20.71 -0.45
N LEU A 137 8.41 20.38 0.77
CA LEU A 137 9.11 20.73 2.00
C LEU A 137 10.32 19.83 2.27
N CYS A 138 10.24 18.55 1.88
CA CYS A 138 11.21 17.52 2.27
C CYS A 138 12.07 16.98 1.13
N GLY A 139 11.79 17.36 -0.12
CA GLY A 139 12.54 16.88 -1.29
C GLY A 139 12.37 15.39 -1.58
N CYS A 140 11.25 14.78 -1.15
CA CYS A 140 10.95 13.36 -1.33
C CYS A 140 10.03 13.10 -2.54
N ALA A 141 10.02 11.86 -3.02
CA ALA A 141 9.11 11.42 -4.08
C ALA A 141 7.65 11.38 -3.58
N ASN A 142 6.71 11.72 -4.47
CA ASN A 142 5.29 11.59 -4.19
C ASN A 142 4.90 10.11 -4.25
N GLY A 143 4.45 9.57 -3.12
CA GLY A 143 4.06 8.17 -2.95
C GLY A 143 2.78 8.06 -2.13
N ARG A 144 2.18 6.87 -2.12
CA ARG A 144 0.91 6.62 -1.41
C ARG A 144 1.03 7.04 0.06
N GLY A 145 0.09 7.87 0.50
CA GLY A 145 -0.01 8.35 1.88
C GLY A 145 -0.29 7.22 2.88
N ALA A 146 -0.28 7.59 4.16
CA ALA A 146 -0.48 6.65 5.24
C ALA A 146 -1.81 5.88 5.12
N TYR A 147 -1.68 4.58 5.33
CA TYR A 147 -2.69 3.55 5.12
C TYR A 147 -3.42 3.25 6.45
N LEU A 148 -4.75 3.37 6.47
CA LEU A 148 -5.56 3.27 7.69
C LEU A 148 -6.16 1.89 7.79
N THR A 149 -5.64 1.04 8.69
CA THR A 149 -6.19 -0.28 8.88
C THR A 149 -6.09 -0.89 10.32
N SER A 150 -7.28 -1.18 10.90
CA SER A 150 -7.71 -2.12 12.00
C SER A 150 -7.54 -1.79 13.48
N GLU A 151 -8.64 -1.87 14.25
CA GLU A 151 -8.90 -2.04 15.73
C GLU A 151 -7.86 -1.63 16.79
N GLN A 152 -6.55 -1.76 16.53
CA GLN A 152 -5.46 -1.06 17.22
C GLN A 152 -5.13 0.29 16.54
N ASP A 153 -5.89 0.63 15.51
CA ASP A 153 -5.71 1.74 14.60
C ASP A 153 -6.37 3.01 15.15
N VAL A 154 -5.59 4.07 15.23
CA VAL A 154 -5.93 5.38 15.81
C VAL A 154 -7.23 5.98 15.24
N PHE A 155 -7.71 5.51 14.10
CA PHE A 155 -8.96 5.98 13.49
C PHE A 155 -10.23 5.37 14.10
N VAL A 156 -10.19 4.17 14.69
CA VAL A 156 -11.31 3.69 15.53
C VAL A 156 -11.46 4.63 16.72
N GLN A 157 -10.34 5.10 17.27
CA GLN A 157 -10.34 6.12 18.30
C GLN A 157 -10.85 7.47 17.77
N TRP A 158 -10.53 7.89 16.54
CA TRP A 158 -11.07 9.14 15.98
C TRP A 158 -12.58 9.10 15.77
N LEU A 159 -13.12 7.96 15.31
CA LEU A 159 -14.55 7.74 15.19
C LEU A 159 -15.22 7.66 16.58
N ALA A 160 -14.61 6.92 17.53
CA ALA A 160 -15.10 6.82 18.91
C ALA A 160 -15.08 8.18 19.63
N GLU A 161 -14.07 9.01 19.39
CA GLU A 161 -13.92 10.37 19.89
C GLU A 161 -14.69 11.41 19.06
N LYS A 162 -15.44 10.99 18.03
CA LYS A 162 -16.28 11.87 17.21
C LYS A 162 -15.49 13.01 16.55
N ARG A 163 -14.27 12.74 16.10
CA ARG A 163 -13.36 13.71 15.46
C ARG A 163 -13.52 13.84 13.95
N ILE A 164 -14.29 12.95 13.32
CA ILE A 164 -14.59 13.01 11.89
C ILE A 164 -16.02 13.53 11.75
N MET A 165 -16.17 14.65 11.04
CA MET A 165 -17.42 15.38 10.94
C MET A 165 -17.87 15.50 9.48
N ILE A 166 -19.18 15.46 9.26
CA ILE A 166 -19.81 15.78 7.98
C ILE A 166 -19.85 17.31 7.87
N LYS A 167 -19.13 17.90 6.91
CA LYS A 167 -18.93 19.36 6.84
C LYS A 167 -20.24 20.16 6.74
N SER A 168 -21.23 19.67 6.00
CA SER A 168 -22.50 20.38 5.81
C SER A 168 -23.33 20.47 7.10
N THR A 169 -23.27 19.44 7.94
CA THR A 169 -24.13 19.30 9.13
C THR A 169 -23.38 19.51 10.44
N MET A 170 -22.06 19.47 10.39
CA MET A 170 -21.17 19.43 11.55
C MET A 170 -21.57 18.34 12.56
N GLN A 171 -22.19 17.26 12.09
CA GLN A 171 -22.48 16.08 12.90
C GLN A 171 -21.34 15.07 12.77
N PRO A 172 -21.04 14.32 13.85
CA PRO A 172 -20.02 13.30 13.78
C PRO A 172 -20.47 12.16 12.88
N VAL A 173 -19.48 11.60 12.19
CA VAL A 173 -19.65 10.33 11.49
C VAL A 173 -19.90 9.22 12.50
N LEU A 174 -20.98 8.48 12.32
CA LEU A 174 -21.32 7.31 13.13
C LEU A 174 -21.11 6.03 12.32
N ILE A 175 -20.55 5.02 12.98
CA ILE A 175 -20.50 3.66 12.44
C ILE A 175 -21.94 3.11 12.48
N PRO A 176 -22.49 2.57 11.37
CA PRO A 176 -23.81 1.98 11.38
C PRO A 176 -23.92 0.85 12.41
N GLU A 177 -25.05 0.76 13.08
CA GLU A 177 -25.37 -0.39 13.92
C GLU A 177 -25.62 -1.61 13.01
N ASN A 178 -24.83 -2.67 13.18
CA ASN A 178 -24.91 -3.93 12.41
C ASN A 178 -24.65 -3.77 10.89
N PRO A 179 -23.45 -3.34 10.46
CA PRO A 179 -23.16 -3.19 9.05
C PRO A 179 -23.16 -4.57 8.37
N THR A 180 -23.89 -4.70 7.26
CA THR A 180 -23.91 -5.93 6.46
C THR A 180 -22.79 -5.89 5.43
N CYS A 181 -21.71 -6.63 5.66
CA CYS A 181 -20.60 -6.70 4.72
C CYS A 181 -21.01 -7.48 3.47
N TYR A 182 -20.82 -6.92 2.27
CA TYR A 182 -21.16 -7.64 1.04
C TYR A 182 -20.31 -8.90 0.83
N LEU A 183 -19.07 -8.94 1.34
CA LEU A 183 -18.22 -10.13 1.30
C LEU A 183 -18.63 -11.19 2.34
N CYS A 184 -19.28 -10.77 3.44
CA CYS A 184 -19.85 -11.67 4.44
C CYS A 184 -21.22 -12.21 4.03
N LEU A 185 -21.89 -11.61 3.04
CA LEU A 185 -23.09 -12.19 2.45
C LEU A 185 -22.79 -13.61 1.96
N ASP A 186 -23.81 -14.46 1.99
CA ASP A 186 -23.72 -15.88 1.67
C ASP A 186 -22.66 -16.63 2.50
N ASN A 187 -22.61 -16.38 3.82
CA ASN A 187 -21.70 -17.04 4.77
C ASN A 187 -20.20 -16.88 4.41
N GLY A 188 -19.80 -15.67 4.01
CA GLY A 188 -18.39 -15.37 3.74
C GLY A 188 -17.87 -15.84 2.38
N LYS A 189 -18.76 -16.22 1.44
CA LYS A 189 -18.37 -16.64 0.09
C LYS A 189 -17.54 -15.58 -0.65
N GLY A 190 -17.82 -14.29 -0.42
CA GLY A 190 -17.04 -13.20 -0.99
C GLY A 190 -15.59 -13.21 -0.48
N HIS A 191 -15.39 -13.39 0.83
CA HIS A 191 -14.06 -13.52 1.42
C HIS A 191 -13.28 -14.71 0.86
N LEU A 192 -13.97 -15.84 0.60
CA LEU A 192 -13.35 -17.01 -0.01
C LEU A 192 -12.92 -16.76 -1.46
N ILE A 193 -13.77 -16.12 -2.26
CA ILE A 193 -13.46 -15.77 -3.65
C ILE A 193 -12.25 -14.85 -3.70
N GLU A 194 -12.22 -13.79 -2.88
CA GLU A 194 -11.11 -12.85 -2.83
C GLU A 194 -9.80 -13.53 -2.38
N ALA A 195 -9.85 -14.38 -1.34
CA ALA A 195 -8.67 -15.12 -0.88
C ALA A 195 -8.12 -16.10 -1.94
N LEU A 196 -9.00 -16.72 -2.74
CA LEU A 196 -8.61 -17.59 -3.84
C LEU A 196 -8.02 -16.81 -5.02
N GLN A 197 -8.55 -15.62 -5.32
CA GLN A 197 -7.98 -14.73 -6.34
C GLN A 197 -6.57 -14.28 -5.94
N ASN A 198 -6.38 -13.80 -4.71
CA ASN A 198 -5.06 -13.42 -4.19
C ASN A 198 -4.08 -14.60 -4.23
N TYR A 199 -4.54 -15.81 -3.88
CA TYR A 199 -3.69 -17.00 -3.95
C TYR A 199 -3.30 -17.35 -5.40
N LYS A 200 -4.23 -17.23 -6.34
CA LYS A 200 -3.98 -17.42 -7.78
C LYS A 200 -2.92 -16.43 -8.28
N GLU A 201 -3.10 -15.14 -7.99
CA GLU A 201 -2.16 -14.09 -8.41
C GLU A 201 -0.74 -14.33 -7.86
N GLN A 202 -0.64 -14.78 -6.60
CA GLN A 202 0.66 -15.17 -6.03
C GLN A 202 1.28 -16.35 -6.79
N LEU A 203 0.51 -17.39 -7.12
CA LEU A 203 1.02 -18.53 -7.88
C LEU A 203 1.46 -18.13 -9.29
N GLU A 204 0.72 -17.23 -9.95
CA GLU A 204 1.12 -16.69 -11.26
C GLU A 204 2.44 -15.93 -11.17
N SER A 205 2.61 -15.10 -10.13
CA SER A 205 3.88 -14.40 -9.88
C SER A 205 5.03 -15.36 -9.56
N ASP A 206 4.78 -16.42 -8.79
CA ASP A 206 5.80 -17.44 -8.47
C ASP A 206 6.23 -18.21 -9.74
N ILE A 207 5.29 -18.49 -10.65
CA ILE A 207 5.58 -19.12 -11.95
C ILE A 207 6.43 -18.19 -12.81
N GLU A 208 6.04 -16.92 -12.95
CA GLU A 208 6.79 -15.93 -13.73
C GLU A 208 8.23 -15.79 -13.21
N TYR A 209 8.40 -15.68 -11.88
CA TYR A 209 9.72 -15.63 -11.25
C TYR A 209 10.55 -16.89 -11.52
N ALA A 210 9.93 -18.07 -11.44
CA ALA A 210 10.61 -19.34 -11.70
C ALA A 210 11.02 -19.48 -13.17
N GLU A 211 10.19 -19.03 -14.11
CA GLU A 211 10.50 -18.98 -15.54
C GLU A 211 11.66 -18.02 -15.82
N GLU A 212 11.66 -16.82 -15.23
CA GLU A 212 12.77 -15.87 -15.35
C GLU A 212 14.08 -16.45 -14.79
N ALA A 213 14.02 -17.10 -13.63
CA ALA A 213 15.18 -17.76 -13.02
C ALA A 213 15.71 -18.90 -13.90
N LYS A 214 14.83 -19.69 -14.50
CA LYS A 214 15.19 -20.75 -15.45
C LYS A 214 15.89 -20.16 -16.68
N SER A 215 15.33 -19.12 -17.30
CA SER A 215 15.95 -18.47 -18.47
C SER A 215 17.33 -17.89 -18.16
N LYS A 216 17.53 -17.29 -16.98
CA LYS A 216 18.84 -16.83 -16.53
C LYS A 216 19.84 -17.98 -16.36
N ALA A 217 19.41 -19.11 -15.82
CA ALA A 217 20.25 -20.29 -15.67
C ALA A 217 20.63 -20.90 -17.02
N GLU A 218 19.71 -20.95 -17.99
CA GLU A 218 19.98 -21.41 -19.35
C GLU A 218 21.00 -20.51 -20.05
N LEU A 219 20.86 -19.17 -19.94
CA LEU A 219 21.84 -18.22 -20.48
C LEU A 219 23.23 -18.42 -19.86
N ALA A 220 23.32 -18.56 -18.54
CA ALA A 220 24.59 -18.80 -17.86
C ALA A 220 25.26 -20.13 -18.26
N MET A 221 24.43 -21.14 -18.60
CA MET A 221 24.92 -22.42 -19.12
C MET A 221 25.54 -22.24 -20.52
N TYR A 222 24.87 -21.53 -21.43
CA TYR A 222 25.42 -21.21 -22.76
C TYR A 222 26.73 -20.41 -22.66
N ASP A 223 26.78 -19.39 -21.80
CA ASP A 223 28.02 -18.61 -21.58
C ASP A 223 29.18 -19.51 -21.09
N SER A 224 28.88 -20.50 -20.25
CA SER A 224 29.87 -21.44 -19.73
C SER A 224 30.36 -22.41 -20.80
N GLU A 225 29.48 -22.88 -21.69
CA GLU A 225 29.83 -23.72 -22.84
C GLU A 225 30.76 -22.97 -23.81
N ASP A 226 30.44 -21.71 -24.13
CA ASP A 226 31.28 -20.84 -24.97
C ASP A 226 32.68 -20.63 -24.37
N ILE A 227 32.78 -20.43 -23.05
CA ILE A 227 34.07 -20.35 -22.34
C ILE A 227 34.85 -21.65 -22.46
N ILE A 228 34.19 -22.80 -22.28
CA ILE A 228 34.83 -24.12 -22.39
C ILE A 228 35.36 -24.34 -23.80
N ASP A 229 34.57 -24.04 -24.83
CA ASP A 229 34.97 -24.26 -26.22
C ASP A 229 36.07 -23.28 -26.65
N THR A 230 36.02 -22.02 -26.20
CA THR A 230 37.12 -21.07 -26.36
C THR A 230 38.40 -21.57 -25.69
N ALA A 231 38.31 -22.08 -24.45
CA ALA A 231 39.45 -22.62 -23.74
C ALA A 231 40.04 -23.86 -24.43
N LYS A 232 39.19 -24.78 -24.91
CA LYS A 232 39.61 -25.95 -25.69
C LYS A 232 40.29 -25.57 -27.00
N GLY A 233 39.82 -24.53 -27.68
CA GLY A 233 40.43 -24.04 -28.92
C GLY A 233 41.82 -23.46 -28.71
N ARG A 234 42.06 -22.77 -27.59
CA ARG A 234 43.34 -22.12 -27.27
C ARG A 234 44.36 -23.04 -26.59
N LEU A 235 43.90 -24.10 -25.94
CA LEU A 235 44.77 -25.02 -25.18
C LEU A 235 45.91 -25.63 -26.04
N PRO A 236 45.67 -26.08 -27.30
CA PRO A 236 46.73 -26.60 -28.15
C PRO A 236 47.84 -25.59 -28.44
N GLU A 237 47.48 -24.33 -28.73
CA GLU A 237 48.45 -23.25 -29.00
C GLU A 237 49.36 -23.02 -27.79
N VAL A 238 48.78 -22.95 -26.59
CA VAL A 238 49.55 -22.79 -25.34
C VAL A 238 50.45 -24.01 -25.08
N ILE A 239 49.98 -25.22 -25.37
CA ILE A 239 50.80 -26.44 -25.25
C ILE A 239 52.00 -26.38 -26.21
N GLU A 240 51.79 -25.95 -27.45
CA GLU A 240 52.85 -25.79 -28.45
C GLU A 240 53.89 -24.75 -28.01
N GLU A 241 53.46 -23.57 -27.56
CA GLU A 241 54.34 -22.53 -27.03
C GLU A 241 55.20 -23.04 -25.85
N LEU A 242 54.61 -23.80 -24.93
CA LEU A 242 55.34 -24.40 -23.81
C LEU A 242 56.38 -25.44 -24.26
N GLN A 243 56.04 -26.27 -25.26
CA GLN A 243 56.97 -27.24 -25.84
C GLN A 243 58.16 -26.54 -26.52
N GLU A 244 57.90 -25.48 -27.27
CA GLU A 244 58.96 -24.68 -27.88
C GLU A 244 59.90 -24.07 -26.84
N LEU A 245 59.35 -23.48 -25.77
CA LEU A 245 60.13 -22.92 -24.68
C LEU A 245 61.00 -23.98 -24.00
N GLY A 246 60.45 -25.16 -23.70
CA GLY A 246 61.20 -26.28 -23.12
C GLY A 246 62.38 -26.74 -24.00
N ASN A 247 62.16 -26.80 -25.31
CA ASN A 247 63.20 -27.13 -26.29
C ASN A 247 64.31 -26.08 -26.38
N ARG A 248 63.99 -24.79 -26.14
CA ARG A 248 64.97 -23.70 -26.15
C ARG A 248 65.86 -23.67 -24.89
N VAL A 249 65.40 -24.21 -23.76
CA VAL A 249 66.13 -24.20 -22.47
C VAL A 249 67.07 -25.41 -22.33
N SER A 250 66.83 -26.50 -23.07
CA SER A 250 67.63 -27.74 -23.00
C SER A 250 69.03 -27.75 -23.65
N PRO A 251 69.42 -26.89 -24.62
CA PRO A 251 70.74 -26.99 -25.26
C PRO A 251 71.93 -26.58 -24.38
N SER A 252 71.72 -25.93 -23.23
CA SER A 252 72.81 -25.32 -22.44
C SER A 252 73.35 -26.17 -21.27
N LEU A 253 72.86 -27.39 -21.05
CA LEU A 253 73.30 -28.25 -19.93
C LEU A 253 74.35 -29.32 -20.28
N ASN A 254 74.82 -29.36 -21.54
CA ASN A 254 75.89 -30.27 -21.99
C ASN A 254 77.21 -29.55 -22.33
N LYS A 255 77.61 -28.56 -21.53
CA LYS A 255 78.98 -28.02 -21.54
C LYS A 255 79.60 -28.05 -20.16
#